data_AF-A0A3C1H8X8-F1
#
_entry.id   AF-A0A3C1H8X8-F1
#
_cell.length_a   1.000
_cell.length_b   1.000
_cell.length_c   1.000
_cell.angle_alpha   90.00
_cell.angle_beta   90.00
_cell.angle_gamma   90.00
#
_symmetry.space_group_name_H-M   'P 1'
#
loop_
_entity.id
_entity.type
_entity.pdbx_description
1 polymer ?
#
loop_
_entity_poly.entity_id
_entity_poly.type
_entity_poly.pdbx_seq_one_letter_code
_entity_poly.pdbx_strand_id
1 'polypeptide(L)'
;HDLTPPGQELPQGAWNTMTPDTLCFISLALAALPGTLLLLNLRAYAPPPPTPQGQPRGEGVSLLIPARDEERNIEATLRAALASPGPSLEVLVLDDHSSDRTAEIVRG
;
A
#
# COMPACT_ATOMS: atom_id res chain seq x y z
N HIS A 1 55.22 -5.82 -41.01
CA HIS A 1 55.31 -7.16 -40.40
C HIS A 1 54.47 -7.09 -39.14
N ASP A 2 53.20 -7.44 -39.28
CA ASP A 2 52.14 -7.27 -38.30
C ASP A 2 52.30 -8.35 -37.22
N LEU A 3 52.54 -7.94 -35.97
CA LEU A 3 52.75 -8.82 -34.82
C LEU A 3 51.58 -8.66 -33.85
N THR A 4 50.40 -9.01 -34.31
CA THR A 4 49.24 -9.20 -33.42
C THR A 4 49.21 -10.67 -32.98
N PRO A 5 49.34 -11.00 -31.67
CA PRO A 5 49.29 -12.38 -31.20
C PRO A 5 47.89 -12.99 -31.38
N PRO A 6 47.78 -14.31 -31.60
CA PRO A 6 46.52 -14.98 -31.92
C PRO A 6 45.52 -14.88 -30.76
N GLY A 7 44.26 -14.66 -31.12
CA GLY A 7 43.14 -14.34 -30.24
C GLY A 7 43.03 -15.23 -29.01
N GLN A 8 43.09 -14.59 -27.86
CA GLN A 8 42.48 -15.10 -26.63
C GLN A 8 40.99 -14.74 -26.71
N GLU A 9 40.21 -15.56 -27.40
CA GLU A 9 38.75 -15.47 -27.29
C GLU A 9 38.38 -15.80 -25.84
N LEU A 10 37.85 -14.82 -25.11
CA LEU A 10 37.26 -15.05 -23.80
C LEU A 10 36.23 -16.19 -23.94
N PRO A 11 36.18 -17.18 -23.04
CA PRO A 11 35.21 -18.27 -23.12
C PRO A 11 33.80 -17.68 -23.13
N GLN A 12 33.17 -17.65 -24.31
CA GLN A 12 31.86 -17.04 -24.56
C GLN A 12 30.71 -17.74 -23.80
N GLY A 13 30.99 -18.82 -23.07
CA GLY A 13 29.99 -19.61 -22.34
C GLY A 13 29.94 -19.39 -20.83
N ALA A 14 30.83 -18.61 -20.22
CA ALA A 14 30.92 -18.53 -18.75
C ALA A 14 29.84 -17.64 -18.10
N TRP A 15 29.16 -16.79 -18.87
CA TRP A 15 28.11 -15.90 -18.38
C TRP A 15 26.70 -16.52 -18.42
N ASN A 16 26.55 -17.74 -18.98
CA ASN A 16 25.27 -18.27 -19.46
C ASN A 16 24.71 -19.49 -18.69
N THR A 17 25.12 -19.75 -17.46
CA THR A 17 24.64 -20.93 -16.71
C THR A 17 23.26 -20.77 -16.07
N MET A 18 22.64 -19.59 -16.09
CA MET A 18 21.22 -19.46 -15.77
C MET A 18 20.40 -19.55 -17.06
N THR A 19 19.95 -20.77 -17.36
CA THR A 19 19.00 -20.99 -18.43
C THR A 19 17.72 -20.18 -18.19
N PRO A 20 17.07 -19.63 -19.23
CA PRO A 20 15.81 -18.91 -19.09
C PRO A 20 14.75 -19.66 -18.26
N ASP A 21 14.77 -20.99 -18.32
CA ASP A 21 13.88 -21.87 -17.53
C ASP A 21 14.12 -21.72 -16.03
N THR A 22 15.38 -21.60 -15.59
CA THR A 22 15.73 -21.41 -14.18
C THR A 22 15.18 -20.09 -13.65
N LEU A 23 15.26 -19.02 -14.45
CA LEU A 23 14.66 -17.73 -14.14
C LEU A 23 13.13 -17.82 -14.07
N CYS A 24 12.49 -18.58 -14.96
CA CYS A 24 11.05 -18.82 -14.93
C CYS A 24 10.63 -19.52 -13.63
N PHE A 25 11.33 -20.59 -13.21
CA PHE A 25 11.01 -21.30 -11.97
C PHE A 25 11.21 -20.45 -10.72
N ILE A 26 12.30 -19.68 -10.65
CA ILE A 26 12.55 -18.75 -9.54
C ILE A 26 11.43 -17.70 -9.48
N SER A 27 11.08 -17.10 -10.62
CA SER A 27 10.04 -16.09 -10.70
C SER A 27 8.67 -16.65 -10.30
N LEU A 28 8.35 -17.87 -10.73
CA LEU A 28 7.11 -18.56 -10.36
C LEU A 28 7.06 -18.85 -8.86
N ALA A 29 8.16 -19.33 -8.28
CA ALA A 29 8.25 -19.59 -6.84
C ALA A 29 8.09 -18.31 -6.02
N LEU A 30 8.72 -17.21 -6.44
CA LEU A 30 8.58 -15.90 -5.79
C LEU A 30 7.15 -15.35 -5.92
N ALA A 31 6.49 -15.58 -7.05
CA ALA A 31 5.10 -15.15 -7.28
C ALA A 31 4.06 -16.01 -6.54
N ALA A 32 4.40 -17.26 -6.20
CA ALA A 32 3.48 -18.18 -5.53
C ALA A 32 3.03 -17.66 -4.15
N LEU A 33 3.92 -17.02 -3.39
CA LEU A 33 3.59 -16.47 -2.07
C LEU A 33 2.54 -15.33 -2.14
N PRO A 34 2.79 -14.19 -2.84
CA PRO A 34 1.78 -13.13 -2.98
C PRO A 34 0.53 -13.61 -3.73
N GLY A 35 0.68 -14.51 -4.71
CA GLY A 35 -0.46 -15.11 -5.42
C GLY A 35 -1.37 -15.92 -4.49
N THR A 36 -0.78 -16.72 -3.61
CA THR A 36 -1.55 -17.49 -2.61
C THR A 36 -2.21 -16.55 -1.59
N LEU A 37 -1.49 -15.55 -1.09
CA LEU A 37 -2.06 -14.54 -0.18
C LEU A 37 -3.23 -13.79 -0.82
N LEU A 38 -3.09 -13.39 -2.09
CA LEU A 38 -4.17 -12.77 -2.85
C LEU A 38 -5.38 -13.70 -2.95
N LEU A 39 -5.17 -14.97 -3.32
CA LEU A 39 -6.26 -15.94 -3.43
C LEU A 39 -6.96 -16.17 -2.08
N LEU A 40 -6.21 -16.26 -0.98
CA LEU A 40 -6.78 -16.37 0.36
C LEU A 40 -7.56 -15.12 0.76
N ASN A 41 -7.01 -13.92 0.50
CA ASN A 41 -7.68 -12.65 0.75
C ASN A 41 -8.96 -12.52 -0.06
N LEU A 42 -8.96 -12.93 -1.34
CA LEU A 42 -10.15 -12.92 -2.19
C LEU A 42 -11.21 -13.91 -1.72
N ARG A 43 -10.81 -15.06 -1.14
CA ARG A 43 -11.76 -16.01 -0.53
C ARG A 43 -12.40 -15.46 0.75
N ALA A 44 -11.68 -14.62 1.48
CA ALA A 44 -12.18 -13.93 2.67
C ALA A 44 -12.88 -12.60 2.36
N TYR A 45 -12.69 -12.06 1.15
CA TYR A 45 -13.28 -10.79 0.73
C TYR A 45 -14.79 -10.93 0.63
N ALA A 46 -15.50 -10.27 1.55
CA ALA A 46 -16.94 -10.09 1.49
C ALA A 46 -17.21 -8.64 1.05
N PRO A 47 -17.90 -8.39 -0.07
CA PRO A 47 -18.35 -7.05 -0.39
C PRO A 47 -19.31 -6.58 0.70
N PRO A 48 -19.29 -5.29 1.06
CA PRO A 48 -20.25 -4.75 2.01
C PRO A 48 -21.68 -5.01 1.49
N PRO A 49 -22.63 -5.32 2.38
CA PRO A 49 -24.01 -5.58 1.97
C PRO A 49 -24.56 -4.36 1.22
N PRO A 50 -25.36 -4.57 0.16
CA PRO A 50 -25.96 -3.47 -0.58
C PRO A 50 -26.82 -2.63 0.38
N THR A 51 -26.63 -1.30 0.34
CA THR A 51 -27.44 -0.39 1.14
C THR A 51 -28.90 -0.50 0.69
N PRO A 52 -29.86 -0.76 1.59
CA PRO A 52 -31.28 -0.84 1.23
C PRO A 52 -31.74 0.45 0.53
N GLN A 53 -32.27 0.33 -0.67
CA GLN A 53 -32.85 1.47 -1.39
C GLN A 53 -34.08 1.98 -0.62
N GLY A 54 -34.09 3.27 -0.25
CA GLY A 54 -35.24 3.91 0.38
C GLY A 54 -35.22 3.96 1.91
N GLN A 55 -34.19 3.42 2.59
CA GLN A 55 -33.96 3.77 4.00
C GLN A 55 -33.34 5.16 4.06
N PRO A 56 -33.88 6.10 4.87
CA PRO A 56 -33.17 7.33 5.16
C PRO A 56 -31.80 6.91 5.70
N ARG A 57 -30.74 7.31 5.01
CA ARG A 57 -29.37 7.12 5.51
C ARG A 57 -29.39 7.70 6.91
N GLY A 58 -29.19 6.86 7.94
CA GLY A 58 -28.99 7.35 9.29
C GLY A 58 -28.01 8.51 9.18
N GLU A 59 -28.43 9.70 9.60
CA GLU A 59 -27.87 10.99 9.20
C GLU A 59 -26.50 11.24 9.85
N GLY A 60 -25.71 10.20 10.09
CA GLY A 60 -24.39 10.19 10.68
C GLY A 60 -23.35 9.63 9.70
N VAL A 61 -22.24 10.33 9.55
CA VAL A 61 -21.05 9.84 8.86
C VAL A 61 -19.93 9.73 9.89
N SER A 62 -19.26 8.58 9.94
CA SER A 62 -18.02 8.43 10.73
C SER A 62 -16.82 8.58 9.79
N LEU A 63 -15.96 9.57 10.06
CA LEU A 63 -14.74 9.85 9.32
C LEU A 63 -13.53 9.37 10.14
N LEU A 64 -12.85 8.35 9.64
CA LEU A 64 -11.57 7.88 10.17
C LEU A 64 -10.42 8.65 9.51
N ILE A 65 -9.60 9.31 10.32
CA ILE A 65 -8.39 10.02 9.89
C ILE A 65 -7.18 9.28 10.46
N PRO A 66 -6.46 8.48 9.67
CA PRO A 66 -5.16 7.98 10.09
C PRO A 66 -4.16 9.15 10.14
N ALA A 67 -3.36 9.22 11.18
CA ALA A 67 -2.39 10.28 11.39
C ALA A 67 -1.05 9.68 11.84
N ARG A 68 0.02 9.98 11.10
CA ARG A 68 1.40 9.63 11.46
C ARG A 68 2.32 10.78 11.10
N ASP A 69 2.93 11.39 12.10
CA ASP A 69 3.83 12.53 11.92
C ASP A 69 3.20 13.67 11.08
N GLU A 70 1.94 14.01 11.39
CA GLU A 70 1.08 14.97 10.69
C GLU A 70 0.92 16.31 11.44
N GLU A 71 1.85 16.72 12.32
CA GLU A 71 1.72 17.91 13.17
C GLU A 71 1.41 19.21 12.40
N ARG A 72 1.79 19.28 11.12
CA ARG A 72 1.60 20.45 10.26
C ARG A 72 0.20 20.52 9.63
N ASN A 73 -0.46 19.38 9.48
CA ASN A 73 -1.68 19.26 8.69
C ASN A 73 -2.89 18.91 9.56
N ILE A 74 -2.70 18.17 10.65
CA ILE A 74 -3.79 17.53 11.39
C ILE A 74 -4.81 18.55 11.91
N GLU A 75 -4.37 19.71 12.40
CA GLU A 75 -5.27 20.77 12.87
C GLU A 75 -6.15 21.32 11.76
N ALA A 76 -5.56 21.65 10.60
CA ALA A 76 -6.29 22.20 9.46
C ALA A 76 -7.29 21.18 8.90
N THR A 77 -6.89 19.91 8.84
CA THR A 77 -7.74 18.80 8.41
C THR A 77 -8.94 18.62 9.33
N LEU A 78 -8.73 18.59 10.65
CA LEU A 78 -9.81 18.47 11.63
C LEU A 78 -10.77 19.66 11.56
N ARG A 79 -10.23 20.88 11.44
CA ARG A 79 -11.03 22.10 11.30
C ARG A 79 -11.89 22.07 10.04
N ALA A 80 -11.32 21.64 8.92
CA ALA A 80 -12.05 21.51 7.65
C ALA A 80 -13.14 20.44 7.73
N ALA A 81 -12.83 19.28 8.32
CA ALA A 81 -13.78 18.19 8.51
C ALA A 81 -14.99 18.62 9.37
N LEU A 82 -14.72 19.25 10.52
CA LEU A 82 -15.76 19.73 11.44
C LEU A 82 -16.58 20.90 10.87
N ALA A 83 -16.03 21.65 9.94
CA ALA A 83 -16.73 22.72 9.23
C ALA A 83 -17.53 22.22 8.01
N SER A 84 -17.41 20.94 7.63
CA SER A 84 -18.06 20.39 6.45
C SER A 84 -19.58 20.42 6.60
N PRO A 85 -20.32 21.06 5.67
CA PRO A 85 -21.78 21.01 5.69
C PRO A 85 -22.24 19.60 5.33
N GLY A 86 -23.16 19.04 6.11
CA GLY A 86 -23.62 17.67 5.86
C GLY A 86 -24.37 17.02 7.03
N PRO A 87 -24.55 15.69 6.96
CA PRO A 87 -25.03 14.90 8.10
C PRO A 87 -24.15 15.11 9.35
N SER A 88 -24.66 14.70 10.51
CA SER A 88 -23.87 14.64 11.73
C SER A 88 -22.55 13.87 11.48
N LEU A 89 -21.43 14.42 11.94
CA LEU A 89 -20.11 13.89 11.67
C LEU A 89 -19.46 13.42 12.98
N GLU A 90 -19.07 12.15 13.02
CA GLU A 90 -18.18 11.60 14.03
C GLU A 90 -16.77 11.53 13.44
N VAL A 91 -15.78 12.16 14.09
CA VAL A 91 -14.39 12.10 13.63
C VAL A 91 -13.59 11.23 14.57
N LEU A 92 -13.00 10.16 14.02
CA LEU A 92 -12.11 9.25 14.73
C LEU A 92 -10.69 9.46 14.20
N VAL A 93 -9.77 9.89 15.06
CA VAL A 93 -8.35 10.01 14.69
C VAL A 93 -7.61 8.77 15.15
N LEU A 94 -6.96 8.08 14.23
CA LEU A 94 -6.10 6.93 14.50
C LEU A 94 -4.65 7.38 14.41
N ASP A 95 -4.01 7.55 15.56
CA ASP A 95 -2.57 7.81 15.64
C ASP A 95 -1.78 6.52 15.36
N ASP A 96 -1.08 6.47 14.23
CA ASP A 96 -0.21 5.36 13.80
C ASP A 96 1.23 5.59 14.30
N HIS A 97 1.38 5.62 15.62
CA HIS A 97 2.65 5.76 16.32
C HIS A 97 3.46 7.01 15.93
N SER A 98 2.82 8.18 15.95
CA SER A 98 3.51 9.44 15.68
C SER A 98 4.65 9.69 16.69
N SER A 99 5.74 10.25 16.19
CA SER A 99 6.92 10.66 16.95
C SER A 99 7.00 12.17 17.20
N ASP A 100 6.09 12.92 16.58
CA ASP A 100 5.97 14.36 16.66
C ASP A 100 4.79 14.79 17.56
N ARG A 101 4.33 16.05 17.41
CA ARG A 101 3.25 16.63 18.22
C ARG A 101 1.85 16.31 17.71
N THR A 102 1.68 15.40 16.74
CA THR A 102 0.37 15.04 16.15
C THR A 102 -0.66 14.68 17.23
N ALA A 103 -0.32 13.76 18.14
CA ALA A 103 -1.22 13.32 19.19
C ALA A 103 -1.53 14.43 20.21
N GLU A 104 -0.59 15.32 20.48
CA GLU A 104 -0.80 16.49 21.34
C GLU A 104 -1.82 17.45 20.71
N ILE A 105 -1.64 17.76 19.42
CA ILE A 105 -2.52 18.68 18.68
C ILE A 105 -3.96 18.14 18.61
N VAL A 106 -4.13 16.82 18.44
CA VAL A 106 -5.44 16.18 18.40
C VAL A 106 -6.15 16.22 19.77
N ARG A 107 -5.39 16.10 20.87
CA ARG A 107 -5.96 16.08 22.24
C ARG A 107 -6.36 17.47 22.76
N GLY A 108 -5.76 18.54 22.22
CA GLY A 108 -6.07 19.93 22.58
C GLY A 108 -5.38 20.40 23.86
#